data_AF-A0A355U5C3-F1
#
_entry.id   AF-A0A355U5C3-F1
#
_cell.length_a   1.000
_cell.length_b   1.000
_cell.length_c   1.000
_cell.angle_alpha   90.00
_cell.angle_beta   90.00
_cell.angle_gamma   90.00
#
_symmetry.space_group_name_H-M   'P 1'
#
loop_
_entity.id
_entity.type
_entity.pdbx_description
1 polymer ?
#
loop_
_entity_poly.entity_id
_entity_poly.type
_entity_poly.pdbx_seq_one_letter_code
_entity_poly.pdbx_strand_id
1 'polypeptide(L)' 'MIGIFDSGSGGLSVLREILRILPGERFIYYADNA' A
#
# COMPACT_ATOMS: atom_id res chain seq x y z
N MET A 1 1.72 11.06 -5.59
CA MET A 1 2.47 10.31 -4.56
C MET A 1 1.52 10.09 -3.39
N ILE A 2 1.14 8.84 -3.14
CA ILE A 2 0.07 8.45 -2.21
C ILE A 2 0.69 7.61 -1.08
N GLY A 3 0.39 7.95 0.18
CA GLY A 3 0.81 7.18 1.34
C GLY A 3 -0.26 6.15 1.72
N ILE A 4 0.17 4.93 2.04
CA ILE A 4 -0.65 3.87 2.59
C ILE A 4 -0.04 3.47 3.93
N PHE A 5 -0.84 3.54 4.98
CA PHE A 5 -0.46 3.15 6.33
C PHE A 5 -1.22 1.90 6.73
N ASP A 6 -0.52 0.91 7.31
CA ASP A 6 -1.10 -0.35 7.75
C ASP A 6 -0.50 -0.76 9.10
N SER A 7 -1.25 -1.50 9.90
CA SER A 7 -0.79 -2.00 11.20
C SER A 7 -0.23 -3.43 11.14
N GLY A 8 0.00 -3.97 9.94
CA GLY A 8 0.21 -5.40 9.72
C GLY A 8 0.83 -5.76 8.38
N SER A 9 0.78 -7.04 8.01
CA SER A 9 1.08 -7.52 6.65
C SER A 9 -0.16 -7.62 5.75
N GLY A 10 -1.36 -7.39 6.29
CA GLY A 10 -2.63 -7.51 5.59
C GLY A 10 -2.84 -6.45 4.51
N GLY A 11 -2.30 -5.25 4.71
CA GLY A 11 -2.37 -4.11 3.79
C GLY A 11 -1.62 -4.32 2.48
N LEU A 12 -0.73 -5.32 2.38
CA LEU A 12 -0.12 -5.71 1.11
C LEU A 12 -1.14 -6.22 0.09
N SER A 13 -2.21 -6.87 0.56
CA SER A 13 -3.31 -7.32 -0.32
C SER A 13 -4.06 -6.12 -0.91
N VAL A 14 -4.26 -5.08 -0.10
CA VAL A 14 -4.90 -3.83 -0.54
C VAL A 14 -3.98 -3.06 -1.50
N LEU A 15 -2.69 -2.91 -1.16
CA LEU A 15 -1.70 -2.29 -2.02
C LEU A 15 -1.65 -2.99 -3.40
N ARG A 16 -1.72 -4.32 -3.42
CA ARG A 16 -1.71 -5.10 -4.66
C ARG A 16 -2.89 -4.80 -5.57
N GLU A 17 -4.09 -4.59 -5.04
CA GLU A 17 -5.25 -4.20 -5.86
C GLU A 17 -5.12 -2.74 -6.34
N ILE A 18 -4.65 -1.85 -5.48
CA ILE A 18 -4.44 -0.43 -5.84
C ILE A 18 -3.45 -0.30 -7.00
N LEU A 19 -2.33 -1.04 -6.96
CA LEU A 19 -1.34 -1.04 -8.03
C LEU A 19 -1.89 -1.54 -9.38
N ARG A 20 -2.89 -2.43 -9.39
CA ARG A 20 -3.53 -2.89 -10.63
C ARG A 20 -4.44 -1.82 -11.24
N ILE A 21 -5.16 -1.07 -10.39
CA ILE A 21 -6.12 -0.06 -10.82
C ILE A 21 -5.39 1.25 -11.21
N LEU A 22 -4.30 1.56 -10.52
CA LEU A 22 -3.53 2.81 -10.68
C LEU A 22 -2.04 2.55 -10.96
N PRO A 23 -1.69 1.90 -12.09
CA PRO A 23 -0.32 1.46 -12.37
C PRO A 23 0.68 2.61 -12.61
N GLY A 24 0.20 3.82 -12.93
CA GLY A 24 1.04 5.00 -13.15
C GLY A 24 1.32 5.82 -11.89
N GLU A 25 0.66 5.51 -10.77
CA GLU A 25 0.79 6.27 -9.54
C GLU A 25 1.98 5.79 -8.69
N ARG A 26 2.58 6.74 -7.96
CA ARG A 26 3.66 6.43 -7.02
C ARG A 26 3.11 6.28 -5.61
N PHE A 27 3.44 5.17 -4.96
CA PHE A 27 2.98 4.84 -3.61
C PHE A 27 4.15 4.76 -2.61
N ILE A 28 3.87 5.12 -1.36
CA ILE A 28 4.69 4.80 -0.19
C ILE A 28 3.83 3.95 0.73
N TYR A 29 4.23 2.71 0.98
CA TYR A 29 3.58 1.84 1.95
C TYR A 29 4.42 1.80 3.23
N TYR A 30 3.79 2.14 4.35
CA TYR A 30 4.39 2.10 5.67
C TYR A 30 3.55 1.18 6.55
N ALA A 31 4.16 0.12 7.06
CA ALA A 31 3.53 -0.79 8.00
C ALA A 31 4.15 -0.60 9.39
N ASP A 32 3.33 -0.31 10.38
CA ASP A 32 3.72 -0.28 11.78
C ASP A 32 3.66 -1.70 12.36
N ASN A 33 4.63 -2.53 11.93
CA ASN A 33 4.87 -3.84 12.52
C ASN A 33 5.92 -3.66 13.63
N ALA A 34 5.50 -3.80 14.89
CA ALA A 34 6.37 -3.84 16.06
C ALA A 34 7.09 -5.19 16.21
#